data_AF-A0A2H0Q4J0-F1
#
_entry.id   AF-A0A2H0Q4J0-F1
#
_cell.length_a   1.000
_cell.length_b   1.000
_cell.length_c   1.000
_cell.angle_alpha   90.00
_cell.angle_beta   90.00
_cell.angle_gamma   90.00
#
_symmetry.space_group_name_H-M   'P 1'
#
loop_
_entity.id
_entity.type
_entity.pdbx_description
1 polymer ?
#
loop_
_entity_poly.entity_id
_entity_poly.type
_entity_poly.pdbx_seq_one_letter_code
_entity_poly.pdbx_strand_id
1 'polypeptide(L)'
;MNKTIILVFFAFCAILPAMAQSRQTKVKLKGEIPSKIQLRFTKMEWDSLDIINLYTIDGRAQELICSFNPWYGDTRSRIEYKNQYKIRVAQFALDDHACLKLFNFAKIAFEGVNEKNAIIIEVDTEQNFITNIELPSLDFYEKDSNLFPDSKIIPANF
;
A
#
# COMPACT_ATOMS: atom_id res chain seq x y z
N MET A 1 56.58 -23.58 46.47
CA MET A 1 55.52 -24.32 45.72
C MET A 1 54.17 -23.85 46.21
N ASN A 2 53.49 -23.10 45.34
CA ASN A 2 52.24 -22.38 45.57
C ASN A 2 51.03 -23.32 45.53
N LYS A 3 50.29 -23.45 46.64
CA LYS A 3 48.98 -24.14 46.66
C LYS A 3 47.82 -23.26 47.11
N THR A 4 48.08 -22.03 47.58
CA THR A 4 47.05 -21.16 48.17
C THR A 4 46.38 -20.20 47.19
N ILE A 5 46.95 -20.02 45.99
CA ILE A 5 46.47 -19.01 45.01
C ILE A 5 45.38 -19.57 44.07
N ILE A 6 45.22 -20.90 44.00
CA ILE A 6 44.30 -21.55 43.05
C ILE A 6 42.84 -21.57 43.56
N LEU A 7 42.62 -21.45 44.87
CA LEU A 7 41.27 -21.52 45.45
C LEU A 7 40.46 -20.22 45.37
N VAL A 8 41.09 -19.07 45.14
CA VAL A 8 40.39 -17.78 45.07
C VAL A 8 39.82 -17.52 43.67
N PHE A 9 40.38 -18.13 42.62
CA PHE A 9 39.91 -17.95 41.25
C PHE A 9 38.62 -18.73 40.93
N PHE A 10 38.38 -19.85 41.62
CA PHE A 10 37.17 -20.66 41.41
C PHE A 10 35.92 -20.14 42.13
N ALA A 11 36.07 -19.24 43.11
CA ALA A 11 34.93 -18.63 43.80
C ALA A 11 34.25 -17.49 43.01
N PHE A 12 34.94 -16.91 42.01
CA PHE A 12 34.40 -15.79 41.23
C PHE A 12 33.52 -16.20 40.04
N CYS A 13 33.59 -17.45 39.59
CA CYS A 13 32.77 -17.93 38.46
C CYS A 13 31.33 -18.31 38.85
N ALA A 14 31.00 -18.40 40.14
CA ALA A 14 29.66 -18.80 40.58
C ALA A 14 28.64 -17.62 40.68
N ILE A 15 29.08 -16.37 40.55
CA ILE A 15 28.22 -15.19 40.82
C ILE A 15 27.70 -14.54 39.52
N LEU A 16 28.17 -14.96 38.34
CA LEU A 16 27.91 -14.25 37.09
C LEU A 16 26.71 -14.68 36.21
N PRO A 17 25.83 -15.67 36.51
CA PRO A 17 24.66 -15.91 35.66
C PRO A 17 23.38 -15.23 36.18
N ALA A 18 23.44 -14.28 37.13
CA ALA A 18 22.24 -13.62 37.64
C ALA A 18 21.73 -12.44 36.77
N MET A 19 22.49 -12.00 35.75
CA MET A 19 22.18 -10.78 34.98
C MET A 19 21.86 -10.99 33.50
N ALA A 20 21.75 -12.24 33.03
CA ALA A 20 21.39 -12.54 31.63
C ALA A 20 19.92 -12.93 31.44
N GLN A 21 19.06 -12.68 32.42
CA GLN A 21 17.63 -12.89 32.25
C GLN A 21 17.04 -11.67 31.52
N SER A 22 17.27 -11.66 30.19
CA SER A 22 16.50 -10.88 29.24
C SER A 22 15.02 -11.18 29.49
N ARG A 23 14.37 -10.33 30.30
CA ARG A 23 12.92 -10.28 30.36
C ARG A 23 12.50 -9.81 28.98
N GLN A 24 12.28 -10.76 28.08
CA GLN A 24 11.42 -10.56 26.93
C GLN A 24 10.03 -10.27 27.50
N THR A 25 9.81 -9.00 27.86
CA THR A 25 8.47 -8.45 27.93
C THR A 25 7.91 -8.63 26.52
N LYS A 26 7.21 -9.76 26.31
CA LYS A 26 6.27 -9.90 25.22
C LYS A 26 5.24 -8.81 25.45
N VAL A 27 5.51 -7.62 24.93
CA VAL A 27 4.54 -6.56 24.80
C VAL A 27 3.51 -7.14 23.83
N LYS A 28 2.44 -7.71 24.39
CA LYS A 28 1.23 -7.98 23.62
C LYS A 28 0.68 -6.60 23.26
N LEU A 29 1.15 -6.04 22.16
CA LEU A 29 0.42 -5.00 21.45
C LEU A 29 -0.88 -5.63 21.00
N LYS A 30 -1.88 -5.60 21.86
CA LYS A 30 -3.27 -5.90 21.51
C LYS A 30 -3.78 -4.67 20.76
N GLY A 31 -3.20 -4.42 19.58
CA GLY A 31 -3.74 -3.44 18.65
C GLY A 31 -5.08 -3.98 18.19
N GLU A 32 -6.16 -3.33 18.59
CA GLU A 32 -7.47 -3.60 18.00
C GLU A 32 -7.40 -3.17 16.55
N ILE A 33 -7.42 -4.15 15.63
CA ILE A 33 -7.51 -3.87 14.20
C ILE A 33 -8.91 -3.30 13.98
N PRO A 34 -9.05 -2.09 13.44
CA PRO A 34 -10.36 -1.51 13.19
C PRO A 34 -11.10 -2.37 12.15
N SER A 35 -12.40 -2.61 12.36
CA SER A 35 -13.25 -3.38 11.43
C SER A 35 -13.42 -2.71 10.07
N LYS A 36 -13.21 -1.39 10.01
CA LYS A 36 -13.20 -0.62 8.78
C LYS A 36 -11.99 0.28 8.70
N ILE A 37 -11.39 0.36 7.52
CA ILE A 37 -10.33 1.31 7.19
C ILE A 37 -10.71 2.10 5.95
N GLN A 38 -10.23 3.33 5.90
CA GLN A 38 -10.37 4.20 4.74
C GLN A 38 -9.00 4.37 4.08
N LEU A 39 -8.91 4.00 2.81
CA LEU A 39 -7.74 4.18 1.98
C LEU A 39 -7.94 5.41 1.11
N ARG A 40 -6.95 6.30 1.13
CA ARG A 40 -6.97 7.57 0.39
C ARG A 40 -5.87 7.56 -0.66
N PHE A 41 -6.28 7.62 -1.93
CA PHE A 41 -5.37 7.60 -3.07
C PHE A 41 -5.29 8.98 -3.70
N THR A 42 -4.08 9.51 -3.77
CA THR A 42 -3.78 10.89 -4.21
C THR A 42 -3.05 10.91 -5.54
N LYS A 43 -2.78 9.76 -6.15
CA LYS A 43 -2.25 9.67 -7.50
C LYS A 43 -2.69 8.35 -8.12
N MET A 44 -2.84 8.36 -9.43
CA MET A 44 -3.16 7.18 -10.21
C MET A 44 -2.26 7.12 -11.43
N GLU A 45 -1.86 5.90 -11.80
CA GLU A 45 -1.13 5.64 -13.04
C GLU A 45 -1.77 4.46 -13.75
N TRP A 46 -1.79 4.52 -15.07
CA TRP A 46 -2.30 3.45 -15.92
C TRP A 46 -1.13 2.79 -16.67
N ASP A 47 -1.05 1.47 -16.59
CA ASP A 47 -0.05 0.67 -17.31
C ASP A 47 -0.65 0.10 -18.61
N SER A 48 0.24 -0.18 -19.55
CA SER A 48 0.04 -0.82 -20.85
C SER A 48 -0.73 -2.15 -20.82
N LEU A 49 -0.77 -2.85 -19.67
CA LEU A 49 -1.51 -4.10 -19.48
C LEU A 49 -2.90 -3.89 -18.86
N ASP A 50 -3.45 -2.68 -18.92
CA ASP A 50 -4.74 -2.33 -18.29
C ASP A 50 -4.75 -2.56 -16.76
N ILE A 51 -3.56 -2.42 -16.14
CA ILE A 51 -3.39 -2.40 -14.68
C ILE A 51 -3.40 -0.95 -14.25
N ILE A 52 -4.16 -0.63 -13.21
CA ILE A 52 -4.20 0.72 -12.65
C ILE A 52 -3.48 0.70 -11.31
N ASN A 53 -2.44 1.51 -11.18
CA ASN A 53 -1.72 1.70 -9.94
C ASN A 53 -2.35 2.89 -9.20
N LEU A 54 -2.79 2.63 -7.97
CA LEU A 54 -3.34 3.60 -7.04
C LEU A 54 -2.28 3.91 -5.98
N TYR A 55 -1.94 5.18 -5.80
CA TYR A 55 -0.90 5.59 -4.85
C TYR A 55 -1.51 6.34 -3.69
N THR A 56 -1.20 5.89 -2.48
CA THR A 56 -1.53 6.62 -1.25
C THR A 56 -0.59 7.82 -1.07
N ILE A 57 -0.94 8.71 -0.14
CA ILE A 57 -0.15 9.94 0.14
C ILE A 57 1.31 9.66 0.55
N ASP A 58 1.56 8.50 1.14
CA ASP A 58 2.90 8.04 1.54
C ASP A 58 3.63 7.25 0.44
N GLY A 59 3.07 7.22 -0.78
CA GLY A 59 3.70 6.63 -1.96
C GLY A 59 3.56 5.12 -2.08
N ARG A 60 2.73 4.45 -1.26
CA ARG A 60 2.47 3.01 -1.42
C ARG A 60 1.58 2.78 -2.63
N ALA A 61 2.08 2.01 -3.58
CA ALA A 61 1.36 1.61 -4.78
C ALA A 61 0.49 0.38 -4.52
N GLN A 62 -0.76 0.44 -4.98
CA GLN A 62 -1.70 -0.67 -4.96
C GLN A 62 -2.24 -0.90 -6.37
N GLU A 63 -2.25 -2.14 -6.83
CA GLU A 63 -2.72 -2.52 -8.16
C GLU A 63 -4.22 -2.81 -8.12
N LEU A 64 -5.01 -2.08 -8.90
CA LEU A 64 -6.38 -2.46 -9.23
C LEU A 64 -6.34 -3.49 -10.37
N ILE A 65 -6.90 -4.66 -10.11
CA ILE A 65 -6.99 -5.78 -11.05
C ILE A 65 -8.47 -6.12 -11.20
N CYS A 66 -9.03 -5.90 -12.39
CA CYS A 66 -10.41 -6.29 -12.68
C CYS A 66 -10.47 -7.69 -13.32
N SER A 67 -11.55 -8.42 -13.02
CA SER A 67 -11.77 -9.80 -13.50
C SER A 67 -11.80 -9.94 -15.01
N PHE A 68 -12.19 -8.88 -15.72
CA PHE A 68 -12.21 -8.83 -17.18
C PHE A 68 -10.85 -8.55 -17.82
N ASN A 69 -9.78 -8.34 -17.03
CA ASN A 69 -8.44 -8.14 -17.57
C ASN A 69 -7.86 -9.51 -18.03
N PRO A 70 -7.61 -9.71 -19.34
CA PRO A 70 -7.18 -11.01 -19.88
C PRO A 70 -5.80 -11.46 -19.39
N TRP A 71 -4.95 -10.53 -18.90
CA TRP A 71 -3.61 -10.84 -18.42
C TRP A 71 -3.57 -11.43 -17.01
N TYR A 72 -4.68 -11.31 -16.27
CA TYR A 72 -4.75 -11.69 -14.86
C TYR A 72 -5.62 -12.93 -14.59
N GLY A 73 -5.98 -13.67 -15.64
CA GLY A 73 -6.77 -14.92 -15.57
C GLY A 73 -8.19 -14.72 -15.02
N ASP A 74 -8.92 -15.83 -14.82
CA ASP A 74 -10.27 -15.85 -14.20
C ASP A 74 -10.20 -15.57 -12.70
N THR A 75 -9.73 -14.39 -12.32
CA THR A 75 -9.56 -13.99 -10.94
C THR A 75 -10.55 -12.89 -10.59
N ARG A 76 -11.10 -12.92 -9.37
CA ARG A 76 -12.09 -11.92 -8.93
C ARG A 76 -11.46 -10.53 -8.89
N SER A 77 -12.24 -9.50 -9.22
CA SER A 77 -11.79 -8.11 -9.11
C SER A 77 -11.27 -7.81 -7.70
N ARG A 78 -10.13 -7.10 -7.62
CA ARG A 78 -9.48 -6.75 -6.34
C ARG A 78 -8.52 -5.58 -6.46
N ILE A 79 -8.21 -4.99 -5.30
CA ILE A 79 -7.04 -4.12 -5.12
C ILE A 79 -5.97 -4.90 -4.36
N GLU A 80 -4.77 -5.00 -4.91
CA GLU A 80 -3.63 -5.70 -4.32
C GLU A 80 -2.55 -4.72 -3.86
N TYR A 81 -2.06 -4.88 -2.64
CA TYR A 81 -0.83 -4.24 -2.19
C TYR A 81 0.33 -5.23 -2.25
N LYS A 82 1.38 -4.86 -2.98
CA LYS A 82 2.67 -5.56 -3.02
C LYS A 82 3.74 -4.69 -2.37
N ASN A 83 4.66 -5.30 -1.63
CA ASN A 83 5.81 -4.58 -1.10
C ASN A 83 6.85 -4.29 -2.20
N GLN A 84 7.93 -3.60 -1.84
CA GLN A 84 9.06 -3.28 -2.73
C GLN A 84 9.73 -4.50 -3.39
N TYR A 85 9.54 -5.70 -2.84
CA TYR A 85 10.06 -6.96 -3.40
C TYR A 85 9.03 -7.69 -4.27
N LYS A 86 7.93 -7.02 -4.64
CA LYS A 86 6.80 -7.57 -5.41
C LYS A 86 6.07 -8.73 -4.72
N ILE A 87 6.24 -8.88 -3.41
CA ILE A 87 5.54 -9.89 -2.61
C ILE A 87 4.19 -9.31 -2.22
N ARG A 88 3.11 -10.04 -2.51
CA ARG A 88 1.74 -9.67 -2.10
C ARG A 88 1.64 -9.63 -0.57
N VAL A 89 1.23 -8.49 -0.03
CA VAL A 89 1.05 -8.26 1.41
C VAL A 89 -0.42 -8.23 1.77
N ALA A 90 -1.26 -7.59 0.96
CA ALA A 90 -2.69 -7.52 1.18
C ALA A 90 -3.46 -7.56 -0.14
N GLN A 91 -4.70 -8.04 -0.08
CA GLN A 91 -5.64 -8.00 -1.20
C GLN A 91 -7.04 -7.73 -0.66
N PHE A 92 -7.78 -6.87 -1.35
CA PHE A 92 -9.16 -6.53 -1.00
C PHE A 92 -10.05 -6.80 -2.20
N ALA A 93 -11.01 -7.71 -2.04
CA ALA A 93 -11.95 -8.02 -3.11
C ALA A 93 -12.93 -6.86 -3.32
N LEU A 94 -13.40 -6.68 -4.55
CA LEU A 94 -14.49 -5.76 -4.89
C LEU A 94 -15.39 -6.36 -5.96
N ASP A 95 -16.60 -5.85 -6.06
CA ASP A 95 -17.52 -6.20 -7.12
C ASP A 95 -16.99 -5.74 -8.49
N ASP A 96 -17.27 -6.53 -9.53
CA ASP A 96 -16.85 -6.23 -10.90
C ASP A 96 -17.43 -4.91 -11.42
N HIS A 97 -18.64 -4.54 -10.98
CA HIS A 97 -19.22 -3.24 -11.31
C HIS A 97 -18.45 -2.07 -10.69
N ALA A 98 -18.03 -2.21 -9.42
CA ALA A 98 -17.20 -1.22 -8.75
C ALA A 98 -15.81 -1.13 -9.41
N CYS A 99 -15.24 -2.27 -9.80
CA CYS A 99 -13.97 -2.32 -10.53
C CYS A 99 -14.07 -1.62 -11.89
N LEU A 100 -15.11 -1.92 -12.67
CA LEU A 100 -15.36 -1.28 -13.96
C LEU A 100 -15.54 0.24 -13.83
N LYS A 101 -16.26 0.70 -12.80
CA LYS A 101 -16.44 2.13 -12.51
C LYS A 101 -15.10 2.81 -12.26
N LEU A 102 -14.26 2.24 -11.39
CA LEU A 102 -12.93 2.78 -11.09
C LEU A 102 -11.98 2.70 -12.30
N PHE A 103 -12.08 1.63 -13.09
CA PHE A 103 -11.32 1.44 -14.32
C PHE A 103 -11.64 2.50 -15.37
N ASN A 104 -12.92 2.74 -15.64
CA ASN A 104 -13.35 3.77 -16.60
C ASN A 104 -12.98 5.18 -16.12
N PHE A 105 -13.12 5.44 -14.82
CA PHE A 105 -12.67 6.69 -14.23
C PHE A 105 -11.16 6.88 -14.48
N ALA A 106 -10.33 5.87 -14.20
CA ALA A 106 -8.89 5.94 -14.41
C ALA A 106 -8.52 6.31 -15.85
N LYS A 107 -9.18 5.70 -16.84
CA LYS A 107 -8.89 5.96 -18.26
C LYS A 107 -9.14 7.41 -18.68
N ILE A 108 -10.07 8.09 -18.02
CA ILE A 108 -10.46 9.46 -18.37
C ILE A 108 -9.73 10.47 -17.49
N ALA A 109 -9.43 10.09 -16.24
CA ALA A 109 -9.28 11.05 -15.16
C ALA A 109 -8.03 10.90 -14.31
N PHE A 110 -7.13 9.97 -14.64
CA PHE A 110 -5.99 9.64 -13.78
C PHE A 110 -5.11 10.86 -13.43
N GLU A 111 -4.93 11.81 -14.36
CA GLU A 111 -4.13 13.03 -14.15
C GLU A 111 -4.77 14.01 -13.15
N GLY A 112 -6.11 13.99 -13.02
CA GLY A 112 -6.83 14.87 -12.11
C GLY A 112 -6.80 14.41 -10.64
N VAL A 113 -6.37 13.18 -10.37
CA VAL A 113 -6.30 12.61 -9.02
C VAL A 113 -5.08 13.18 -8.29
N ASN A 114 -5.34 13.94 -7.23
CA ASN A 114 -4.30 14.62 -6.43
C ASN A 114 -4.71 14.71 -4.95
N GLU A 115 -3.96 15.45 -4.14
CA GLU A 115 -4.29 15.64 -2.72
C GLU A 115 -5.61 16.36 -2.46
N LYS A 116 -6.14 17.15 -3.40
CA LYS A 116 -7.46 17.80 -3.26
C LYS A 116 -8.57 16.91 -3.80
N ASN A 117 -8.27 16.18 -4.88
CA ASN A 117 -9.20 15.30 -5.58
C ASN A 117 -8.79 13.84 -5.38
N ALA A 118 -8.79 13.39 -4.13
CA ALA A 118 -8.39 12.03 -3.80
C ALA A 118 -9.53 11.04 -4.03
N ILE A 119 -9.18 9.81 -4.43
CA ILE A 119 -10.12 8.69 -4.41
C ILE A 119 -10.14 8.12 -3.01
N ILE A 120 -11.34 7.91 -2.47
CA ILE A 120 -11.53 7.36 -1.14
C ILE A 120 -12.17 5.99 -1.26
N ILE A 121 -11.51 4.97 -0.71
CA ILE A 121 -11.97 3.59 -0.73
C ILE A 121 -12.14 3.10 0.69
N GLU A 122 -13.33 2.61 1.01
CA GLU A 122 -13.61 2.00 2.31
C GLU A 122 -13.48 0.48 2.22
N VAL A 123 -12.79 -0.09 3.19
CA VAL A 123 -12.52 -1.53 3.26
C VAL A 123 -13.03 -2.06 4.59
N ASP A 124 -13.83 -3.12 4.52
CA ASP A 124 -14.13 -4.00 5.64
C ASP A 124 -12.95 -4.96 5.82
N THR A 125 -12.25 -4.83 6.95
CA THR A 125 -11.03 -5.60 7.24
C THR A 125 -11.32 -7.01 7.71
N GLU A 126 -12.53 -7.29 8.20
CA GLU A 126 -12.94 -8.64 8.60
C GLU A 126 -13.22 -9.49 7.36
N GLN A 127 -13.83 -8.90 6.34
CA GLN A 127 -14.18 -9.57 5.08
C GLN A 127 -13.10 -9.43 4.01
N ASN A 128 -12.12 -8.53 4.19
CA ASN A 128 -11.19 -8.10 3.14
C ASN A 128 -11.92 -7.68 1.86
N PHE A 129 -12.95 -6.85 2.02
CA PHE A 129 -13.86 -6.45 0.95
C PHE A 129 -14.01 -4.94 0.90
N ILE A 130 -14.01 -4.38 -0.31
CA ILE A 130 -14.23 -2.96 -0.55
C ILE A 130 -15.72 -2.68 -0.50
N THR A 131 -16.16 -1.91 0.50
CA THR A 131 -17.59 -1.62 0.71
C THR A 131 -18.04 -0.36 -0.01
N ASN A 132 -17.13 0.58 -0.27
CA ASN A 132 -17.45 1.85 -0.93
C ASN A 132 -16.26 2.40 -1.72
N ILE A 133 -16.56 3.07 -2.84
CA ILE A 133 -15.58 3.80 -3.67
C ILE A 133 -16.18 5.17 -4.00
N GLU A 134 -15.63 6.20 -3.36
CA GLU A 134 -15.92 7.60 -3.63
C GLU A 134 -14.91 8.14 -4.63
N LEU A 135 -15.41 8.52 -5.81
CA LEU A 135 -14.62 9.14 -6.87
C LEU A 135 -14.75 10.65 -6.77
N PRO A 136 -13.65 11.41 -6.92
CA PRO A 136 -13.72 12.86 -6.93
C PRO A 136 -14.47 13.34 -8.19
N SER A 137 -15.22 14.44 -8.05
CA SER A 137 -15.76 15.15 -9.20
C SER A 137 -14.63 15.93 -9.85
N LEU A 138 -14.25 15.54 -11.06
CA LEU A 138 -13.22 16.22 -11.84
C LEU A 138 -13.90 16.92 -13.02
N ASP A 139 -13.72 18.24 -13.11
CA ASP A 139 -14.13 19.00 -14.27
C ASP A 139 -12.97 18.98 -15.29
N PHE A 140 -13.07 18.13 -16.30
CA PHE A 140 -12.07 18.01 -17.36
C PHE A 140 -12.09 19.19 -18.35
N TYR A 141 -13.12 20.05 -18.28
CA TYR A 141 -13.29 21.20 -19.16
C TYR A 141 -12.96 22.53 -18.48
N GLU A 142 -12.79 22.54 -17.15
CA GLU A 142 -12.13 23.65 -16.48
C GLU A 142 -10.67 23.67 -16.92
N LYS A 143 -10.40 24.61 -17.83
CA LYS A 143 -9.11 24.93 -18.42
C LYS A 143 -8.19 25.50 -17.33
N ASP A 144 -7.79 24.66 -16.38
CA ASP A 144 -6.88 25.04 -15.33
C ASP A 144 -5.50 25.16 -15.98
N SER A 145 -5.02 26.40 -16.10
CA SER A 145 -3.83 26.81 -16.85
C SER A 145 -2.51 26.24 -16.30
N ASN A 146 -2.58 25.32 -15.34
CA ASN A 146 -1.45 24.71 -14.64
C ASN A 146 -1.27 23.22 -14.93
N LEU A 147 -2.19 22.58 -15.67
CA LEU A 147 -2.07 21.14 -16.02
C LEU A 147 -1.11 20.88 -17.20
N PHE A 148 -0.80 21.92 -17.99
CA PHE A 148 0.17 21.85 -19.07
C PHE A 148 1.18 23.00 -18.93
N PRO A 149 2.33 22.83 -18.25
CA PRO A 149 3.44 23.75 -18.43
C PRO A 149 3.90 23.57 -19.88
N ASP A 150 3.55 24.53 -20.75
CA ASP A 150 3.90 24.64 -22.17
C ASP A 150 4.94 23.61 -22.62
N SER A 151 4.46 22.42 -23.01
CA SER A 151 5.32 21.45 -23.66
C SER A 151 5.75 22.10 -24.96
N LYS A 152 7.00 22.57 -25.02
CA LYS A 152 7.63 23.06 -26.25
C LYS A 152 7.33 22.05 -27.35
N ILE A 153 6.48 22.46 -28.28
CA ILE A 153 6.22 21.74 -29.52
C ILE A 153 7.57 21.64 -30.23
N ILE A 154 8.20 20.47 -30.17
CA ILE A 154 9.33 20.16 -31.05
C ILE A 154 8.66 19.76 -32.37
N PRO A 155 8.81 20.53 -33.46
CA PRO A 155 8.23 20.15 -34.74
C PRO A 155 8.88 18.85 -35.21
N ALA A 156 8.04 17.86 -35.51
CA ALA A 156 8.47 16.67 -36.23
C ALA A 156 8.81 17.09 -37.67
N ASN A 157 10.10 17.12 -37.99
CA ASN A 157 10.54 17.15 -39.38
C ASN A 157 10.28 15.75 -39.98
N PHE A 158 9.31 15.68 -40.90
CA PHE A 158 9.18 14.61 -41.88
C PHE A 158 9.78 15.09 -43.21
#